data_AF-A0A8T2SCT4-F1
#
_entry.id   AF-A0A8T2SCT4-F1
#
_cell.length_a   1.000
_cell.length_b   1.000
_cell.length_c   1.000
_cell.angle_alpha   90.00
_cell.angle_beta   90.00
_cell.angle_gamma   90.00
#
_symmetry.space_group_name_H-M   'P 1'
#
loop_
_entity.id
_entity.type
_entity.pdbx_description
1 polymer ?
#
loop_
_entity_poly.entity_id
_entity_poly.type
_entity_poly.pdbx_seq_one_letter_code
_entity_poly.pdbx_strand_id
1 'polypeptide(L)'
;MATVTNLKQDVTEWRCGAAPLTAMMTVKIWLRGPGVSMIGKPTINFTKVDLNGKPYQALRQNAGTWLLDDLYRNPGPIQYNGQGANLKTVTLSIQDQDYIGRIQELWAYLEKVKKMVQPGCPEEVLKAALSSMSSVIEVLSDMSAPACRGITPY
;
A
#
# COMPACT_ATOMS: atom_id res chain seq x y z
N MET A 1 -1.09 -2.85 -17.97
CA MET A 1 -2.10 -3.72 -17.32
C MET A 1 -3.29 -2.85 -16.98
N ALA A 2 -4.48 -3.21 -17.43
CA ALA A 2 -5.70 -2.51 -17.01
C ALA A 2 -5.93 -2.77 -15.51
N THR A 3 -6.24 -1.73 -14.74
CA THR A 3 -6.43 -1.82 -13.29
C THR A 3 -7.71 -1.09 -12.87
N VAL A 4 -8.33 -1.58 -11.79
CA VAL A 4 -9.46 -0.92 -11.14
C VAL A 4 -9.09 -0.73 -9.67
N THR A 5 -9.35 0.47 -9.15
CA THR A 5 -9.06 0.85 -7.76
C THR A 5 -10.35 1.17 -7.02
N ASN A 6 -10.26 1.32 -5.69
CA ASN A 6 -11.40 1.58 -4.81
C ASN A 6 -12.39 0.40 -4.72
N LEU A 7 -11.88 -0.84 -4.82
CA LEU A 7 -12.70 -2.07 -4.83
C LEU A 7 -13.46 -2.33 -3.52
N LYS A 8 -13.17 -1.60 -2.45
CA LYS A 8 -13.91 -1.65 -1.18
C LYS A 8 -15.24 -0.94 -1.24
N GLN A 9 -15.37 0.05 -2.12
CA GLN A 9 -16.58 0.83 -2.28
C GLN A 9 -17.55 0.17 -3.27
N ASP A 10 -18.71 0.79 -3.42
CA ASP A 10 -19.68 0.42 -4.45
C ASP A 10 -19.08 0.57 -5.86
N VAL A 11 -19.60 -0.20 -6.81
CA VAL A 11 -19.14 -0.26 -8.20
C VAL A 11 -19.20 1.13 -8.86
N THR A 12 -20.15 1.95 -8.44
CA THR A 12 -20.31 3.35 -8.89
C THR A 12 -19.11 4.24 -8.54
N GLU A 13 -18.35 3.89 -7.49
CA GLU A 13 -17.18 4.64 -7.04
C GLU A 13 -15.84 4.04 -7.52
N TRP A 14 -15.89 2.97 -8.32
CA TRP A 14 -14.70 2.33 -8.85
C TRP A 14 -14.01 3.24 -9.85
N ARG A 15 -12.67 3.26 -9.81
CA ARG A 15 -11.87 4.05 -10.72
C ARG A 15 -11.01 3.16 -11.60
N CYS A 16 -11.22 3.27 -12.90
CA CYS A 16 -10.42 2.59 -13.91
C CYS A 16 -9.09 3.31 -14.14
N GLY A 17 -8.04 2.54 -14.40
CA GLY A 17 -6.71 3.06 -14.71
C GLY A 17 -5.84 2.02 -15.40
N ALA A 18 -4.54 2.32 -15.45
CA ALA A 18 -3.56 1.39 -15.97
C ALA A 18 -2.26 1.47 -15.17
N ALA A 19 -1.66 0.31 -14.91
CA ALA A 19 -0.32 0.18 -14.36
C ALA A 19 0.63 -0.37 -15.43
N PRO A 20 1.81 0.25 -15.65
CA PRO A 20 2.81 -0.28 -16.58
C PRO A 20 3.36 -1.60 -16.03
N LEU A 21 3.52 -2.61 -16.90
CA LEU A 21 3.97 -3.94 -16.49
C LEU A 21 5.37 -3.90 -15.87
N THR A 22 6.22 -3.01 -16.38
CA THR A 22 7.58 -2.78 -15.90
C THR A 22 7.63 -2.34 -14.44
N ALA A 23 6.62 -1.63 -13.93
CA ALA A 23 6.56 -1.22 -12.52
C ALA A 23 6.29 -2.38 -11.55
N MET A 24 5.84 -3.54 -12.05
CA MET A 24 5.61 -4.74 -11.24
C MET A 24 6.74 -5.79 -11.38
N MET A 25 7.73 -5.51 -12.23
CA MET A 25 8.83 -6.42 -12.52
C MET A 25 10.04 -6.17 -11.64
N THR A 26 10.78 -7.24 -11.35
CA THR A 26 12.08 -7.20 -10.70
C THR A 26 13.02 -8.13 -11.46
N VAL A 27 14.30 -7.77 -11.55
CA VAL A 27 15.32 -8.62 -12.17
C VAL A 27 15.74 -9.68 -11.17
N LYS A 28 15.48 -10.96 -11.47
CA LYS A 28 15.96 -12.09 -10.67
C LYS A 28 17.13 -12.77 -11.38
N ILE A 29 18.26 -12.86 -10.69
CA ILE A 29 19.42 -13.61 -11.15
C ILE A 29 19.18 -15.08 -10.81
N TRP A 30 19.10 -15.91 -11.84
CA TRP A 30 19.02 -17.35 -11.66
C TRP A 30 20.44 -17.93 -11.72
N LEU A 31 21.03 -18.19 -10.56
CA LEU A 31 22.26 -18.99 -10.47
C LEU A 31 21.88 -20.47 -10.69
N ARG A 32 21.73 -20.87 -11.96
CA ARG A 32 21.54 -22.29 -12.31
C ARG A 32 22.78 -22.79 -13.04
N GLY A 33 23.63 -23.51 -12.32
CA GLY A 33 24.68 -24.38 -12.85
C GLY A 33 25.96 -23.68 -13.35
N PRO A 34 27.06 -24.44 -13.53
CA PRO A 34 28.31 -23.92 -14.08
C PRO A 34 28.12 -23.55 -15.56
N GLY A 35 28.47 -22.31 -15.94
CA GLY A 35 28.48 -21.85 -17.35
C GLY A 35 27.25 -21.08 -17.83
N VAL A 36 26.29 -20.76 -16.97
CA VAL A 36 25.10 -19.99 -17.36
C VAL A 36 25.32 -18.48 -17.16
N SER A 37 25.00 -17.71 -18.20
CA SER A 37 25.17 -16.25 -18.26
C SER A 37 24.52 -15.55 -17.06
N MET A 38 25.24 -14.60 -16.45
CA MET A 38 24.83 -13.78 -15.29
C MET A 38 23.69 -12.79 -15.61
N ILE A 39 22.99 -12.96 -16.72
CA ILE A 39 21.91 -12.09 -17.17
C ILE A 39 20.67 -12.38 -16.32
N GLY A 40 20.33 -11.45 -15.43
CA GLY A 40 19.10 -11.51 -14.66
C GLY A 40 17.87 -11.46 -15.56
N LYS A 41 16.86 -12.29 -15.27
CA LYS A 41 15.61 -12.34 -16.03
C LYS A 41 14.56 -11.45 -15.36
N PRO A 42 13.85 -10.57 -16.11
CA PRO A 42 12.76 -9.81 -15.55
C PRO A 42 11.62 -10.76 -15.17
N THR A 43 11.12 -10.65 -13.95
CA THR A 43 10.02 -11.47 -13.44
C THR A 43 9.06 -10.58 -12.67
N ILE A 44 7.76 -10.77 -12.83
CA ILE A 44 6.76 -10.08 -12.01
C ILE A 44 6.89 -10.60 -10.59
N ASN A 45 7.00 -9.70 -9.61
CA ASN A 45 7.17 -10.13 -8.24
C ASN A 45 5.86 -10.73 -7.70
N PHE A 46 5.94 -11.95 -7.14
CA PHE A 46 4.81 -12.56 -6.47
C PHE A 46 4.65 -11.94 -5.09
N THR A 47 3.49 -11.34 -4.84
CA THR A 47 3.14 -10.79 -3.53
C THR A 47 2.86 -11.92 -2.55
N LYS A 48 3.70 -12.02 -1.51
CA LYS A 48 3.49 -12.92 -0.37
C LYS A 48 2.55 -12.26 0.64
N VAL A 49 2.04 -13.05 1.59
CA VAL A 49 1.30 -12.52 2.73
C VAL A 49 2.22 -11.62 3.55
N ASP A 50 1.77 -10.39 3.80
CA ASP A 50 2.45 -9.46 4.68
C ASP A 50 2.13 -9.80 6.15
N LEU A 51 3.14 -10.24 6.90
CA LEU A 51 3.02 -10.61 8.31
C LEU A 51 2.81 -9.39 9.22
N ASN A 52 3.11 -8.18 8.73
CA ASN A 52 2.81 -6.94 9.42
C ASN A 52 1.47 -6.34 8.96
N GLY A 53 0.83 -6.92 7.94
CA GLY A 53 -0.43 -6.44 7.38
C GLY A 53 -1.63 -6.69 8.29
N LYS A 54 -2.61 -5.80 8.26
CA LYS A 54 -3.84 -5.93 9.06
C LYS A 54 -4.58 -7.26 8.91
N PRO A 55 -4.69 -7.87 7.70
CA PRO A 55 -5.34 -9.18 7.58
C PRO A 55 -4.66 -10.26 8.41
N TYR A 56 -3.32 -10.28 8.45
CA TYR A 56 -2.57 -11.25 9.26
C TYR A 56 -2.65 -10.91 10.75
N GLN A 57 -2.64 -9.64 11.11
CA GLN A 57 -2.85 -9.22 12.51
C GLN A 57 -4.23 -9.65 13.03
N ALA A 58 -5.29 -9.49 12.24
CA ALA A 58 -6.64 -9.93 12.60
C ALA A 58 -6.72 -11.45 12.77
N LEU A 59 -6.01 -12.22 11.94
CA LEU A 59 -5.84 -13.66 12.14
C LEU A 59 -5.13 -13.95 13.46
N ARG A 60 -3.99 -13.29 13.72
CA ARG A 60 -3.16 -13.51 14.92
C ARG A 60 -3.90 -13.18 16.22
N GLN A 61 -4.72 -12.13 16.23
CA GLN A 61 -5.52 -11.72 17.38
C GLN A 61 -6.57 -12.78 17.75
N ASN A 62 -7.20 -13.40 16.76
CA ASN A 62 -8.29 -14.36 16.99
C ASN A 62 -7.81 -15.82 17.06
N ALA A 63 -6.60 -16.13 16.58
CA ALA A 63 -6.08 -17.49 16.48
C ALA A 63 -6.05 -18.24 17.83
N GLY A 64 -5.74 -17.54 18.93
CA GLY A 64 -5.74 -18.13 20.27
C GLY A 64 -7.15 -18.58 20.69
N THR A 65 -8.15 -17.73 20.46
CA THR A 65 -9.55 -18.03 20.77
C THR A 65 -10.08 -19.17 19.88
N TRP A 66 -9.80 -19.14 18.58
CA TRP A 66 -10.22 -20.21 17.66
C TRP A 66 -9.57 -21.57 17.92
N LEU A 67 -8.44 -21.58 18.62
CA LEU A 67 -7.79 -22.82 19.03
C LEU A 67 -8.47 -23.44 20.26
N LEU A 68 -9.00 -22.61 21.16
CA LEU A 68 -9.57 -23.04 22.43
C LEU A 68 -11.09 -23.26 22.36
N ASP A 69 -11.78 -22.49 21.51
CA ASP A 69 -13.24 -22.45 21.42
C ASP A 69 -13.73 -22.94 20.04
N ASP A 70 -14.92 -23.57 20.02
CA ASP A 70 -15.56 -24.09 18.81
C ASP A 70 -16.24 -22.98 17.97
N LEU A 71 -15.45 -22.01 17.50
CA LEU A 71 -15.92 -20.82 16.76
C LEU A 71 -15.94 -21.03 15.24
N TYR A 72 -16.60 -22.09 14.77
CA TYR A 72 -16.70 -22.40 13.35
C TYR A 72 -17.64 -21.44 12.61
N ARG A 73 -17.25 -21.03 11.40
CA ARG A 73 -18.14 -20.34 10.46
C ARG A 73 -18.45 -21.24 9.27
N ASN A 74 -19.73 -21.37 8.96
CA ASN A 74 -20.21 -22.07 7.77
C ASN A 74 -20.73 -21.05 6.76
N PRO A 75 -19.88 -20.50 5.87
CA PRO A 75 -20.34 -19.56 4.86
C PRO A 75 -21.31 -20.24 3.91
N GLY A 76 -22.40 -19.55 3.57
CA GLY A 76 -23.35 -20.05 2.59
C GLY A 76 -22.80 -20.03 1.15
N PRO A 77 -23.55 -20.59 0.19
CA PRO A 77 -23.20 -20.51 -1.23
C PRO A 77 -23.11 -19.06 -1.72
N ILE A 78 -22.35 -18.84 -2.80
CA ILE A 78 -22.30 -17.54 -3.48
C ILE A 78 -23.72 -17.17 -3.95
N GLN A 79 -24.16 -15.96 -3.60
CA GLN A 79 -25.45 -15.41 -3.99
C GLN A 79 -25.25 -14.39 -5.10
N TYR A 80 -26.16 -14.35 -6.07
CA TYR A 80 -26.15 -13.34 -7.15
C TYR A 80 -27.13 -12.20 -6.90
N ASN A 81 -28.15 -12.43 -6.07
CA ASN A 81 -29.19 -11.46 -5.71
C ASN A 81 -29.33 -11.37 -4.19
N GLY A 82 -29.91 -10.26 -3.71
CA GLY A 82 -30.12 -10.01 -2.28
C GLY A 82 -28.90 -9.44 -1.56
N GLN A 83 -28.97 -9.36 -0.23
CA GLN A 83 -27.98 -8.66 0.59
C GLN A 83 -26.56 -9.29 0.53
N GLY A 84 -26.47 -10.60 0.26
CA GLY A 84 -25.20 -11.32 0.19
C GLY A 84 -24.44 -11.16 -1.14
N ALA A 85 -25.06 -10.61 -2.18
CA ALA A 85 -24.51 -10.60 -3.53
C ALA A 85 -23.23 -9.76 -3.67
N ASN A 86 -23.15 -8.66 -2.91
CA ASN A 86 -22.03 -7.71 -2.97
C ASN A 86 -21.03 -7.86 -1.83
N LEU A 87 -21.04 -9.00 -1.11
CA LEU A 87 -20.08 -9.26 -0.05
C LEU A 87 -18.66 -9.34 -0.61
N LYS A 88 -17.74 -8.64 0.04
CA LYS A 88 -16.32 -8.59 -0.32
C LYS A 88 -15.52 -9.53 0.59
N THR A 89 -14.34 -9.92 0.14
CA THR A 89 -13.46 -10.75 0.97
C THR A 89 -13.02 -9.98 2.21
N VAL A 90 -12.93 -10.67 3.35
CA VAL A 90 -12.48 -10.09 4.62
C VAL A 90 -11.11 -9.43 4.48
N THR A 91 -10.22 -10.05 3.69
CA THR A 91 -8.89 -9.50 3.39
C THR A 91 -8.97 -8.14 2.72
N LEU A 92 -9.81 -7.98 1.69
CA LEU A 92 -10.01 -6.72 0.99
C LEU A 92 -10.64 -5.66 1.91
N SER A 93 -11.61 -6.04 2.74
CA SER A 93 -12.30 -5.10 3.65
C SER A 93 -11.41 -4.58 4.77
N ILE A 94 -10.53 -5.41 5.33
CA ILE A 94 -9.68 -5.07 6.49
C ILE A 94 -8.34 -4.44 6.08
N GLN A 95 -7.87 -4.69 4.86
CA GLN A 95 -6.64 -4.09 4.34
C GLN A 95 -6.67 -2.57 4.53
N ASP A 96 -5.53 -1.95 4.83
CA ASP A 96 -5.45 -0.49 5.00
C ASP A 96 -5.92 0.25 3.77
N GLN A 97 -6.26 1.55 3.95
CA GLN A 97 -6.40 2.43 2.82
C GLN A 97 -5.20 2.27 1.90
N ASP A 98 -5.53 2.12 0.62
CA ASP A 98 -4.56 1.97 -0.46
C ASP A 98 -3.46 3.02 -0.27
N TYR A 99 -2.21 2.66 -0.50
CA TYR A 99 -1.08 3.59 -0.54
C TYR A 99 -1.44 4.89 -1.30
N ILE A 100 -2.26 4.77 -2.35
CA ILE A 100 -2.83 5.86 -3.13
C ILE A 100 -3.76 6.77 -2.31
N GLY A 101 -4.60 6.23 -1.44
CA GLY A 101 -5.46 7.01 -0.54
C GLY A 101 -4.64 7.85 0.44
N ARG A 102 -3.57 7.27 1.03
CA ARG A 102 -2.64 8.04 1.88
C ARG A 102 -1.92 9.15 1.10
N ILE A 103 -1.54 8.86 -0.15
CA ILE A 103 -1.03 9.88 -1.05
C ILE A 103 -2.08 10.98 -1.24
N GLN A 104 -3.32 10.64 -1.63
CA GLN A 104 -4.38 11.63 -1.85
C GLN A 104 -4.65 12.51 -0.62
N GLU A 105 -4.60 11.93 0.58
CA GLU A 105 -4.73 12.67 1.83
C GLU A 105 -3.57 13.67 2.02
N LEU A 106 -2.33 13.25 1.74
CA LEU A 106 -1.16 14.14 1.74
C LEU A 106 -1.33 15.30 0.74
N TRP A 107 -1.76 15.03 -0.49
CA TRP A 107 -2.04 16.08 -1.48
C TRP A 107 -3.13 17.06 -0.99
N ALA A 108 -4.15 16.57 -0.28
CA ALA A 108 -5.18 17.42 0.29
C ALA A 108 -4.63 18.36 1.39
N TYR A 109 -3.69 17.89 2.22
CA TYR A 109 -3.00 18.76 3.18
C TYR A 109 -2.13 19.81 2.49
N LEU A 110 -1.38 19.43 1.45
CA LEU A 110 -0.57 20.37 0.68
C LEU A 110 -1.43 21.47 0.03
N GLU A 111 -2.60 21.12 -0.50
CA GLU A 111 -3.53 22.12 -1.03
C GLU A 111 -4.13 23.01 0.06
N LYS A 112 -4.34 22.50 1.28
CA LYS A 112 -4.71 23.37 2.43
C LYS A 112 -3.60 24.36 2.76
N VAL A 113 -2.34 23.91 2.81
CA VAL A 113 -1.18 24.80 3.04
C VAL A 113 -1.10 25.87 1.95
N LYS A 114 -1.22 25.48 0.68
CA LYS A 114 -1.23 26.41 -0.45
C LYS A 114 -2.35 27.45 -0.37
N LYS A 115 -3.54 27.07 0.12
CA LYS A 115 -4.64 28.01 0.37
C LYS A 115 -4.36 28.99 1.51
N MET A 116 -3.64 28.58 2.55
CA MET A 116 -3.27 29.46 3.66
C MET A 116 -2.18 30.47 3.28
N VAL A 117 -1.32 30.13 2.32
CA VAL A 117 -0.18 30.96 1.88
C VAL A 117 -0.50 31.71 0.58
N GLN A 118 -1.74 32.16 0.41
CA GLN A 118 -2.12 33.01 -0.74
C GLN A 118 -1.54 34.43 -0.63
N PRO A 119 -1.42 35.17 -1.76
CA PRO A 119 -1.00 36.57 -1.73
C PRO A 119 -1.87 37.38 -0.76
N GLY A 120 -1.24 38.07 0.19
CA GLY A 120 -1.92 38.79 1.27
C GLY A 120 -1.94 38.06 2.62
N CYS A 121 -1.30 36.89 2.75
CA CYS A 121 -1.11 36.23 4.04
C CYS A 121 -0.11 36.99 4.95
N PRO A 122 -0.23 36.87 6.29
CA PRO A 122 0.73 37.45 7.23
C PRO A 122 2.13 36.84 7.06
N GLU A 123 3.17 37.67 7.17
CA GLU A 123 4.57 37.26 7.00
C GLU A 123 4.97 36.12 7.94
N GLU A 124 4.48 36.14 9.18
CA GLU A 124 4.75 35.08 10.17
C GLU A 124 4.22 33.71 9.72
N VAL A 125 3.05 33.69 9.07
CA VAL A 125 2.45 32.45 8.56
C VAL A 125 3.27 31.91 7.39
N LEU A 126 3.72 32.80 6.49
CA LEU A 126 4.58 32.43 5.37
C LEU A 126 5.94 31.87 5.86
N LYS A 127 6.56 32.51 6.85
CA LYS A 127 7.84 32.08 7.42
C LYS A 127 7.72 30.74 8.16
N ALA A 128 6.65 30.56 8.93
CA ALA A 128 6.37 29.29 9.61
C ALA A 128 6.10 28.16 8.61
N ALA A 129 5.33 28.42 7.54
CA ALA A 129 5.08 27.45 6.49
C ALA A 129 6.36 27.03 5.76
N LEU A 130 7.21 27.99 5.39
CA LEU A 130 8.51 27.71 4.75
C LEU A 130 9.42 26.84 5.63
N SER A 131 9.58 27.21 6.90
CA SER A 131 10.40 26.44 7.84
C SER A 131 9.86 25.02 8.05
N SER A 132 8.55 24.88 8.22
CA SER A 132 7.90 23.57 8.41
C SER A 132 8.05 22.68 7.18
N MET A 133 7.82 23.23 5.98
CA MET A 133 7.96 22.49 4.72
C MET A 133 9.41 22.09 4.45
N SER A 134 10.39 22.94 4.80
CA SER A 134 11.81 22.60 4.71
C SER A 134 12.16 21.41 5.61
N SER A 135 11.69 21.42 6.86
CA SER A 135 11.91 20.30 7.79
C SER A 135 11.31 18.99 7.29
N VAL A 136 10.11 19.02 6.70
CA VAL A 136 9.49 17.83 6.10
C VAL A 136 10.34 17.28 4.94
N ILE A 137 10.92 18.15 4.09
CA ILE A 137 11.79 17.74 2.98
C ILE A 137 13.06 17.06 3.50
N GLU A 138 13.69 17.60 4.55
CA GLU A 138 14.90 17.04 5.15
C GLU A 138 14.64 15.63 5.70
N VAL A 139 13.60 15.46 6.52
CA VAL A 139 13.23 14.16 7.09
C VAL A 139 12.94 13.12 6.00
N LEU A 140 12.18 13.48 4.96
CA LEU A 140 11.87 12.57 3.86
C LEU A 140 13.11 12.23 3.01
N SER A 141 14.03 13.18 2.86
CA SER A 141 15.30 12.96 2.16
C SER A 141 16.16 11.93 2.89
N ASP A 142 16.28 12.06 4.22
CA ASP A 142 16.99 11.10 5.08
C ASP A 142 16.36 9.70 5.04
N MET A 143 15.02 9.62 5.01
CA MET A 143 14.30 8.35 4.90
C MET A 143 14.38 7.72 3.50
N SER A 144 14.58 8.52 2.46
CA SER A 144 14.71 8.04 1.07
C SER A 144 16.09 7.48 0.73
N ALA A 145 17.09 7.73 1.60
CA ALA A 145 18.41 7.15 1.47
C ALA A 145 18.28 5.61 1.49
N PRO A 146 18.89 4.89 0.55
CA PRO A 146 18.73 3.46 0.44
C PRO A 146 19.15 2.80 1.76
N ALA A 147 18.32 1.86 2.23
CA ALA A 147 18.68 0.88 3.24
C ALA A 147 19.78 -0.08 2.73
N CYS A 148 20.93 0.48 2.36
CA CYS A 148 22.18 -0.22 2.12
C CYS A 148 23.09 0.00 3.32
N ARG A 149 22.67 -0.47 4.50
CA ARG A 149 23.58 -0.71 5.63
C ARG A 149 23.16 -2.01 6.30
N GLY A 150 23.83 -3.10 5.95
CA GLY A 150 23.66 -4.38 6.64
C GLY A 150 23.79 -5.65 5.81
N ILE A 151 24.69 -5.72 4.82
CA ILE A 151 25.26 -7.02 4.41
C ILE A 151 26.76 -6.92 4.64
N THR A 152 27.18 -7.20 5.88
CA THR A 152 28.56 -7.55 6.17
C THR A 152 28.76 -9.02 5.78
N PRO A 153 29.77 -9.36 4.95
CA PRO A 153 30.10 -10.74 4.67
C PRO A 153 30.93 -11.29 5.84
N TYR A 154 30.35 -12.22 6.59
CA TYR A 154 31.08 -13.28 7.26
C TYR A 154 30.44 -14.61 6.86
#